data_AF-A0A534GCV5-F1
#
_entry.id   AF-A0A534GCV5-F1
#
_cell.length_a   1.000
_cell.length_b   1.000
_cell.length_c   1.000
_cell.angle_alpha   90.00
_cell.angle_beta   90.00
_cell.angle_gamma   90.00
#
_symmetry.space_group_name_H-M   'P 1'
#
loop_
_entity.id
_entity.type
_entity.pdbx_description
1 polymer ?
#
loop_
_entity_poly.entity_id
_entity_poly.type
_entity_poly.pdbx_seq_one_letter_code
_entity_poly.pdbx_strand_id
1 'polypeptide(L)'
;MNKQSTTLKELVHHGSSAAHDEGEEARRVQLIEVTIDSLAEVGYVGTTLAEIARRAGVSPGLVSHYFGDKDGLLEAAFRTLARTLAVRVRARLAQARTPRARVQAVIDTNLAPEEFDQRTGTAWLAFWGQVLHVRGLKRVQTAYQRRMLSNLRSDLRRMIPGEEARSLAAMIAAMIDGVWLRAALSEWQEADSEAARALLTAFVEGRLRELAQAETERANARATAQTCRAGDTLRAINPATGALLAELAPDGAEQVDAAVARARAAQGEWAALTGAERGRILQRAARVLRERNDELAELERRRAASRR
;
A
#
# COMPACT_ATOMS: atom_id res chain seq x y z
N MET A 1 -61.12 15.95 -38.32
CA MET A 1 -59.67 15.68 -38.32
C MET A 1 -59.07 16.41 -37.12
N ASN A 2 -58.83 15.69 -36.03
CA ASN A 2 -58.49 16.23 -34.71
C ASN A 2 -57.10 15.69 -34.29
N LYS A 3 -56.05 16.52 -34.35
CA LYS A 3 -54.71 16.20 -33.80
C LYS A 3 -53.96 17.49 -33.43
N GLN A 4 -54.36 18.14 -32.33
CA GLN A 4 -53.49 19.06 -31.57
C GLN A 4 -53.89 19.00 -30.08
N SER A 5 -53.49 17.95 -29.38
CA SER A 5 -53.58 17.90 -27.91
C SER A 5 -52.64 16.82 -27.36
N THR A 6 -51.32 17.02 -27.46
CA THR A 6 -50.35 16.09 -26.87
C THR A 6 -49.12 16.77 -26.23
N THR A 7 -48.90 18.08 -26.35
CA THR A 7 -47.56 18.67 -26.06
C THR A 7 -47.50 19.68 -24.91
N LEU A 8 -48.27 19.48 -23.84
CA LEU A 8 -48.08 20.26 -22.59
C LEU A 8 -48.07 19.43 -21.30
N LYS A 9 -48.66 18.22 -21.30
CA LYS A 9 -48.58 17.30 -20.14
C LYS A 9 -47.24 16.58 -20.04
N GLU A 10 -46.56 16.30 -21.15
CA GLU A 10 -45.28 15.56 -21.14
C GLU A 10 -44.08 16.40 -20.67
N LEU A 11 -44.08 17.72 -20.91
CA LEU A 11 -43.06 18.65 -20.40
C LEU A 11 -43.21 18.91 -18.88
N VAL A 12 -44.43 18.88 -18.35
CA VAL A 12 -44.68 19.00 -16.90
C VAL A 12 -44.33 17.70 -16.15
N HIS A 13 -44.49 16.54 -16.79
CA HIS A 13 -44.11 15.25 -16.18
C HIS A 13 -42.59 15.06 -16.04
N HIS A 14 -41.80 15.53 -17.02
CA HIS A 14 -40.33 15.47 -16.92
C HIS A 14 -39.76 16.47 -15.89
N GLY A 15 -40.36 17.65 -15.74
CA GLY A 15 -39.97 18.62 -14.70
C GLY A 15 -40.37 18.21 -13.27
N SER A 16 -41.51 17.52 -13.11
CA SER A 16 -41.97 17.02 -11.81
C SER A 16 -41.18 15.81 -11.31
N SER A 17 -40.72 14.92 -12.21
CA SER A 17 -39.87 13.77 -11.84
C SER A 17 -38.48 14.24 -11.41
N ALA A 18 -37.88 15.19 -12.14
CA ALA A 18 -36.57 15.72 -11.80
C ALA A 18 -36.57 16.48 -10.45
N ALA A 19 -37.60 17.30 -10.18
CA ALA A 19 -37.74 18.00 -8.91
C ALA A 19 -38.04 17.05 -7.73
N HIS A 20 -38.78 15.97 -7.97
CA HIS A 20 -39.01 14.92 -6.98
C HIS A 20 -37.73 14.13 -6.68
N ASP A 21 -36.98 13.73 -7.71
CA ASP A 21 -35.69 13.03 -7.58
C ASP A 21 -34.63 13.89 -6.88
N GLU A 22 -34.59 15.19 -7.16
CA GLU A 22 -33.74 16.15 -6.46
C GLU A 22 -34.10 16.25 -4.97
N GLY A 23 -35.40 16.26 -4.65
CA GLY A 23 -35.88 16.25 -3.27
C GLY A 23 -35.57 14.95 -2.52
N GLU A 24 -35.69 13.80 -3.18
CA GLU A 24 -35.33 12.49 -2.61
C GLU A 24 -33.83 12.37 -2.34
N GLU A 25 -32.98 12.76 -3.29
CA GLU A 25 -31.52 12.66 -3.10
C GLU A 25 -31.05 13.66 -2.04
N ALA A 26 -31.59 14.89 -2.02
CA ALA A 26 -31.30 15.85 -0.95
C ALA A 26 -31.69 15.30 0.43
N ARG A 27 -32.85 14.65 0.54
CA ARG A 27 -33.29 14.00 1.79
C ARG A 27 -32.35 12.88 2.20
N ARG A 28 -31.95 12.05 1.25
CA ARG A 28 -31.03 10.93 1.49
C ARG A 28 -29.66 11.42 1.97
N VAL A 29 -29.11 12.47 1.35
CA VAL A 29 -27.86 13.11 1.78
C VAL A 29 -28.00 13.68 3.19
N GLN A 30 -29.11 14.35 3.51
CA GLN A 30 -29.37 14.87 4.85
C GLN A 30 -29.33 13.76 5.91
N LEU A 31 -29.99 12.62 5.66
CA LEU A 31 -30.01 11.49 6.59
C LEU A 31 -28.62 10.86 6.78
N ILE A 32 -27.79 10.85 5.74
CA ILE A 32 -26.40 10.40 5.81
C ILE A 32 -25.56 11.33 6.68
N GLU A 33 -25.65 12.64 6.50
CA GLU A 33 -24.90 13.61 7.31
C GLU A 33 -25.29 13.52 8.79
N VAL A 34 -26.59 13.45 9.08
CA VAL A 34 -27.10 13.26 10.45
C VAL A 34 -26.61 11.95 11.07
N THR A 35 -26.41 10.91 10.26
CA THR A 35 -25.83 9.63 10.71
C THR A 35 -24.37 9.76 11.07
N ILE A 36 -23.59 10.48 10.26
CA ILE A 36 -22.16 10.74 10.53
C ILE A 36 -22.03 11.55 11.83
N ASP A 37 -22.87 12.56 12.02
CA ASP A 37 -22.90 13.37 13.26
C ASP A 37 -23.26 12.53 14.48
N SER A 38 -24.30 11.70 14.38
CA SER A 38 -24.69 10.79 15.46
C SER A 38 -23.58 9.82 15.83
N LEU A 39 -22.86 9.27 14.84
CA LEU A 39 -21.72 8.38 15.11
C LEU A 39 -20.59 9.10 15.85
N ALA A 40 -20.32 10.35 15.48
CA ALA A 40 -19.29 11.16 16.12
C ALA A 40 -19.64 11.53 17.56
N GLU A 41 -20.93 11.78 17.85
CA GLU A 41 -21.37 12.27 19.17
C GLU A 41 -21.74 11.15 20.17
N VAL A 42 -22.54 10.18 19.74
CA VAL A 42 -23.10 9.14 20.63
C VAL A 42 -22.57 7.73 20.31
N GLY A 43 -21.64 7.64 19.37
CA GLY A 43 -20.99 6.39 18.97
C GLY A 43 -21.92 5.41 18.25
N TYR A 44 -21.40 4.22 17.96
CA TYR A 44 -22.15 3.18 17.25
C TYR A 44 -23.39 2.71 18.00
N VAL A 45 -23.28 2.48 19.31
CA VAL A 45 -24.40 1.93 20.12
C VAL A 45 -25.56 2.92 20.18
N GLY A 46 -25.28 4.21 20.43
CA GLY A 46 -26.29 5.26 20.51
C GLY A 46 -26.93 5.64 19.17
N THR A 47 -26.24 5.38 18.06
CA THR A 47 -26.76 5.67 16.71
C THR A 47 -27.84 4.65 16.32
N THR A 48 -29.11 5.04 16.39
CA THR A 48 -30.28 4.20 16.04
C THR A 48 -31.14 4.86 14.98
N LEU A 49 -31.95 4.08 14.23
CA LEU A 49 -32.87 4.66 13.24
C LEU A 49 -33.83 5.71 13.84
N ALA A 50 -34.29 5.47 15.09
CA ALA A 50 -35.14 6.41 15.81
C ALA A 50 -34.39 7.70 16.18
N GLU A 51 -33.13 7.58 16.61
CA GLU A 51 -32.29 8.74 16.93
C GLU A 51 -31.98 9.59 15.68
N ILE A 52 -31.65 8.95 14.56
CA ILE A 52 -31.42 9.65 13.29
C ILE A 52 -32.69 10.33 12.81
N ALA A 53 -33.84 9.64 12.88
CA ALA A 53 -35.13 10.22 12.51
C ALA A 53 -35.46 11.46 13.35
N ARG A 54 -35.26 11.36 14.69
CA ARG A 54 -35.45 12.46 15.62
C ARG A 54 -34.55 13.65 15.29
N ARG A 55 -33.26 13.43 15.06
CA ARG A 55 -32.28 14.47 14.70
C ARG A 55 -32.59 15.12 13.35
N ALA A 56 -33.06 14.35 12.38
CA ALA A 56 -33.40 14.84 11.04
C ALA A 56 -34.82 15.45 10.94
N GLY A 57 -35.62 15.40 12.02
CA GLY A 57 -36.99 15.90 12.04
C GLY A 57 -37.95 15.09 11.16
N VAL A 58 -37.74 13.77 11.04
CA VAL A 58 -38.54 12.87 10.20
C VAL A 58 -39.05 11.66 11.01
N SER A 59 -39.91 10.84 10.40
CA SER A 59 -40.36 9.59 11.02
C SER A 59 -39.32 8.47 10.87
N PRO A 60 -39.19 7.54 11.86
CA PRO A 60 -38.31 6.38 11.73
C PRO A 60 -38.64 5.50 10.52
N GLY A 61 -39.92 5.40 10.15
CA GLY A 61 -40.37 4.70 8.95
C GLY A 61 -39.81 5.29 7.67
N LEU A 62 -39.62 6.61 7.60
CA LEU A 62 -38.99 7.26 6.45
C LEU A 62 -37.51 6.84 6.33
N VAL A 63 -36.77 6.78 7.44
CA VAL A 63 -35.36 6.35 7.40
C VAL A 63 -35.26 4.89 6.96
N SER A 64 -36.14 4.02 7.47
CA SER A 64 -36.21 2.63 7.06
C SER A 64 -36.59 2.47 5.58
N HIS A 65 -37.44 3.34 5.04
CA HIS A 65 -37.76 3.35 3.61
C HIS A 65 -36.51 3.58 2.73
N TYR A 66 -35.63 4.53 3.10
CA TYR A 66 -34.43 4.84 2.32
C TYR A 66 -33.30 3.81 2.47
N PHE A 67 -33.14 3.25 3.66
CA PHE A 67 -31.93 2.50 4.02
C PHE A 67 -32.18 1.08 4.51
N GLY A 68 -33.45 0.68 4.66
CA GLY A 68 -33.84 -0.59 5.24
C GLY A 68 -33.64 -0.59 6.75
N ASP A 69 -32.45 -0.99 7.18
CA ASP A 69 -32.07 -1.16 8.58
C ASP A 69 -30.88 -0.26 8.97
N LYS A 70 -30.42 -0.41 10.22
CA LYS A 70 -29.26 0.32 10.74
C LYS A 70 -27.99 0.01 9.94
N ASP A 71 -27.79 -1.23 9.52
CA ASP A 71 -26.59 -1.64 8.77
C ASP A 71 -26.58 -1.01 7.38
N GLY A 72 -27.72 -0.96 6.70
CA GLY A 72 -27.89 -0.29 5.42
C GLY A 72 -27.65 1.22 5.51
N LEU A 73 -28.12 1.87 6.59
CA LEU A 73 -27.86 3.29 6.85
C LEU A 73 -26.36 3.55 7.07
N LEU A 74 -25.72 2.72 7.90
CA LEU A 74 -24.28 2.82 8.17
C LEU A 74 -23.44 2.52 6.92
N GLU A 75 -23.83 1.56 6.09
CA GLU A 75 -23.18 1.31 4.81
C GLU A 75 -23.27 2.52 3.88
N ALA A 76 -24.45 3.16 3.79
CA ALA A 76 -24.63 4.35 2.98
C ALA A 76 -23.78 5.53 3.49
N ALA A 77 -23.73 5.74 4.80
CA ALA A 77 -22.91 6.77 5.43
C ALA A 77 -21.41 6.53 5.19
N PHE A 78 -20.93 5.32 5.45
CA PHE A 78 -19.53 4.95 5.25
C PHE A 78 -19.10 5.04 3.79
N ARG A 79 -19.98 4.61 2.88
CA ARG A 79 -19.76 4.73 1.43
C ARG A 79 -19.65 6.19 1.00
N THR A 80 -20.36 7.10 1.65
CA THR A 80 -20.29 8.54 1.37
C THR A 80 -18.95 9.10 1.80
N LEU A 81 -18.49 8.83 3.03
CA LEU A 81 -17.14 9.21 3.48
C LEU A 81 -16.04 8.69 2.54
N ALA A 82 -16.08 7.39 2.21
CA ALA A 82 -15.11 6.77 1.30
C ALA A 82 -15.16 7.37 -0.13
N ARG A 83 -16.34 7.77 -0.61
CA ARG A 83 -16.51 8.45 -1.91
C ARG A 83 -15.96 9.86 -1.90
N THR A 84 -16.22 10.64 -0.85
CA THR A 84 -15.70 11.99 -0.66
C THR A 84 -14.18 11.99 -0.72
N LEU A 85 -13.55 11.12 0.07
CA LEU A 85 -12.10 10.94 0.04
C LEU A 85 -11.59 10.50 -1.35
N ALA A 86 -12.28 9.56 -2.00
CA ALA A 86 -11.91 9.12 -3.36
C ALA A 86 -12.06 10.22 -4.43
N VAL A 87 -12.99 11.16 -4.29
CA VAL A 87 -13.11 12.34 -5.16
C VAL A 87 -11.91 13.26 -4.94
N ARG A 88 -11.59 13.59 -3.68
CA ARG A 88 -10.43 14.44 -3.31
C ARG A 88 -9.12 13.86 -3.83
N VAL A 89 -8.89 12.56 -3.62
CA VAL A 89 -7.69 11.86 -4.12
C VAL A 89 -7.61 11.94 -5.65
N ARG A 90 -8.71 11.70 -6.36
CA ARG A 90 -8.72 11.80 -7.83
C ARG A 90 -8.41 13.20 -8.33
N ALA A 91 -8.99 14.22 -7.71
CA ALA A 91 -8.74 15.61 -8.06
C ALA A 91 -7.25 15.98 -7.87
N ARG A 92 -6.65 15.61 -6.74
CA ARG A 92 -5.23 15.90 -6.46
C ARG A 92 -4.29 15.08 -7.36
N LEU A 93 -4.63 13.81 -7.64
CA LEU A 93 -3.88 12.98 -8.59
C LEU A 93 -3.90 13.52 -10.02
N ALA A 94 -4.97 14.20 -10.45
CA ALA A 94 -5.05 14.81 -11.78
C ALA A 94 -4.07 15.98 -11.96
N GLN A 95 -3.69 16.64 -10.86
CA GLN A 95 -2.74 17.75 -10.86
C GLN A 95 -1.28 17.29 -10.73
N ALA A 96 -1.04 16.08 -10.24
CA ALA A 96 0.28 15.54 -10.00
C ALA A 96 0.93 14.96 -11.27
N ARG A 97 2.08 15.53 -11.66
CA ARG A 97 2.77 15.22 -12.93
C ARG A 97 3.84 14.13 -12.84
N THR A 98 4.36 13.84 -11.65
CA THR A 98 5.42 12.83 -11.46
C THR A 98 4.90 11.68 -10.60
N PRO A 99 5.44 10.45 -10.75
CA PRO A 99 5.02 9.31 -9.90
C PRO A 99 5.20 9.62 -8.40
N ARG A 100 6.29 10.30 -8.06
CA ARG A 100 6.56 10.82 -6.71
C ARG A 100 5.49 11.79 -6.22
N ALA A 101 5.13 12.79 -7.02
CA ALA A 101 4.07 13.75 -6.67
C ALA A 101 2.70 13.06 -6.54
N ARG A 102 2.46 11.98 -7.28
CA ARG A 102 1.22 11.20 -7.17
C ARG A 102 1.16 10.40 -5.86
N VAL A 103 2.27 9.82 -5.42
CA VAL A 103 2.37 9.21 -4.07
C VAL A 103 2.13 10.27 -3.00
N GLN A 104 2.76 11.45 -3.14
CA GLN A 104 2.54 12.57 -2.22
C GLN A 104 1.08 13.02 -2.18
N ALA A 105 0.41 13.10 -3.34
CA ALA A 105 -1.00 13.48 -3.40
C ALA A 105 -1.91 12.51 -2.64
N VAL A 106 -1.61 11.21 -2.63
CA VAL A 106 -2.32 10.24 -1.80
C VAL A 106 -2.09 10.51 -0.31
N ILE A 107 -0.84 10.71 0.11
CA ILE A 107 -0.49 11.01 1.51
C ILE A 107 -1.17 12.29 1.98
N ASP A 108 -1.01 13.38 1.23
CA ASP A 108 -1.55 14.70 1.55
C ASP A 108 -3.05 14.69 1.73
N THR A 109 -3.76 13.89 0.92
CA THR A 109 -5.22 13.84 0.92
C THR A 109 -5.74 13.01 2.08
N ASN A 110 -5.11 11.88 2.40
CA ASN A 110 -5.54 11.02 3.51
C ASN A 110 -5.21 11.61 4.89
N LEU A 111 -4.21 12.49 4.95
CA LEU A 111 -3.80 13.20 6.15
C LEU A 111 -4.12 14.69 6.07
N ALA A 112 -5.07 15.08 5.22
CA ALA A 112 -5.50 16.48 5.12
C ALA A 112 -6.23 16.90 6.40
N PRO A 113 -6.22 18.19 6.80
CA PRO A 113 -6.91 18.65 8.01
C PRO A 113 -8.39 18.25 8.04
N GLU A 114 -9.05 18.18 6.88
CA GLU A 114 -10.46 17.80 6.73
C GLU A 114 -10.71 16.28 6.89
N GLU A 115 -9.67 15.45 6.93
CA GLU A 115 -9.76 14.03 7.30
C GLU A 115 -9.21 13.79 8.72
N PHE A 116 -8.57 14.81 9.29
CA PHE A 116 -7.93 14.88 10.60
C PHE A 116 -8.75 15.73 11.60
N ASP A 117 -10.05 15.86 11.38
CA ASP A 117 -10.94 16.48 12.36
C ASP A 117 -11.59 15.41 13.27
N GLN A 118 -11.95 15.83 14.49
CA GLN A 118 -12.53 14.94 15.50
C GLN A 118 -13.83 14.26 15.05
N ARG A 119 -14.67 14.94 14.26
CA ARG A 119 -15.96 14.40 13.80
C ARG A 119 -15.74 13.26 12.82
N THR A 120 -14.94 13.49 11.78
CA THR A 120 -14.58 12.48 10.78
C THR A 120 -13.82 11.33 11.45
N GLY A 121 -12.87 11.69 12.31
CA GLY A 121 -12.21 10.86 13.31
C GLY A 121 -13.07 9.80 13.96
N THR A 122 -13.95 10.24 14.85
CA THR A 122 -14.77 9.35 15.67
C THR A 122 -15.72 8.50 14.81
N ALA A 123 -16.24 9.06 13.71
CA ALA A 123 -17.11 8.31 12.79
C ALA A 123 -16.38 7.12 12.15
N TRP A 124 -15.18 7.32 11.60
CA TRP A 124 -14.36 6.24 11.02
C TRP A 124 -14.00 5.17 12.07
N LEU A 125 -13.68 5.57 13.30
CA LEU A 125 -13.36 4.62 14.38
C LEU A 125 -14.58 3.76 14.73
N ALA A 126 -15.76 4.38 14.81
CA ALA A 126 -17.02 3.67 15.00
C ALA A 126 -17.29 2.67 13.87
N PHE A 127 -17.00 3.02 12.62
CA PHE A 127 -17.11 2.09 11.49
C PHE A 127 -16.11 0.94 11.57
N TRP A 128 -14.83 1.21 11.86
CA TRP A 128 -13.81 0.16 11.95
C TRP A 128 -14.12 -0.88 13.03
N GLY A 129 -14.70 -0.47 14.16
CA GLY A 129 -15.18 -1.40 15.18
C GLY A 129 -16.26 -2.38 14.68
N GLN A 130 -16.95 -2.04 13.59
CA GLN A 130 -18.05 -2.82 13.04
C GLN A 130 -17.72 -3.50 11.70
N VAL A 131 -16.64 -3.11 11.01
CA VAL A 131 -16.22 -3.67 9.72
C VAL A 131 -16.06 -5.20 9.76
N LEU A 132 -15.68 -5.77 10.89
CA LEU A 132 -15.53 -7.22 11.05
C LEU A 132 -16.87 -7.97 11.15
N HIS A 133 -17.93 -7.28 11.55
CA HIS A 133 -19.24 -7.86 11.84
C HIS A 133 -20.28 -7.55 10.76
N VAL A 134 -20.20 -6.37 10.14
CA VAL A 134 -21.15 -5.92 9.10
C VAL A 134 -20.57 -6.15 7.71
N ARG A 135 -21.18 -7.07 6.95
CA ARG A 135 -20.70 -7.44 5.59
C ARG A 135 -20.67 -6.26 4.62
N GLY A 136 -21.64 -5.35 4.71
CA GLY A 136 -21.71 -4.14 3.90
C GLY A 136 -20.48 -3.24 4.10
N LEU A 137 -20.18 -2.92 5.36
CA LEU A 137 -19.00 -2.13 5.73
C LEU A 137 -17.70 -2.81 5.28
N LYS A 138 -17.57 -4.13 5.46
CA LYS A 138 -16.40 -4.89 4.99
C LYS A 138 -16.17 -4.75 3.48
N ARG A 139 -17.23 -4.77 2.67
CA ARG A 139 -17.13 -4.59 1.21
C ARG A 139 -16.62 -3.20 0.85
N VAL A 140 -17.16 -2.16 1.51
CA VAL A 140 -16.74 -0.78 1.29
C VAL A 140 -15.28 -0.58 1.73
N GLN A 141 -14.89 -1.04 2.92
CA GLN A 141 -13.51 -0.96 3.43
C GLN A 141 -12.53 -1.66 2.48
N THR A 142 -12.88 -2.86 2.02
CA THR A 142 -12.05 -3.63 1.08
C THR A 142 -11.85 -2.86 -0.24
N ALA A 143 -12.91 -2.25 -0.78
CA ALA A 143 -12.84 -1.48 -2.01
C ALA A 143 -11.98 -0.22 -1.85
N TYR A 144 -12.12 0.47 -0.71
CA TYR A 144 -11.33 1.64 -0.34
C TYR A 144 -9.83 1.30 -0.22
N GLN A 145 -9.46 0.34 0.63
CA GLN A 145 -8.06 -0.06 0.83
C GLN A 145 -7.40 -0.58 -0.46
N ARG A 146 -8.10 -1.42 -1.24
CA ARG A 146 -7.55 -1.93 -2.51
C ARG A 146 -7.24 -0.80 -3.49
N ARG A 147 -8.07 0.25 -3.52
CA ARG A 147 -7.86 1.39 -4.41
C ARG A 147 -6.65 2.22 -4.00
N MET A 148 -6.51 2.50 -2.71
CA MET A 148 -5.34 3.19 -2.16
C MET A 148 -4.05 2.43 -2.47
N LEU A 149 -4.00 1.13 -2.16
CA LEU A 149 -2.85 0.28 -2.45
C LEU A 149 -2.54 0.20 -3.95
N SER A 150 -3.58 0.12 -4.80
CA SER A 150 -3.40 0.09 -6.25
C SER A 150 -2.79 1.38 -6.79
N ASN A 151 -3.26 2.54 -6.32
CA ASN A 151 -2.71 3.84 -6.71
C ASN A 151 -1.23 3.94 -6.31
N LEU A 152 -0.93 3.70 -5.03
CA LEU A 152 0.44 3.72 -4.50
C LEU A 152 1.36 2.77 -5.27
N ARG A 153 0.94 1.52 -5.48
CA ARG A 153 1.75 0.53 -6.23
C ARG A 153 1.97 0.93 -7.68
N SER A 154 0.96 1.47 -8.34
CA SER A 154 1.07 1.91 -9.73
C SER A 154 2.13 2.99 -9.89
N ASP A 155 2.18 3.94 -8.96
CA ASP A 155 3.12 5.05 -9.01
C ASP A 155 4.53 4.63 -8.53
N LEU A 156 4.63 3.85 -7.45
CA LEU A 156 5.91 3.35 -6.93
C LEU A 156 6.65 2.43 -7.90
N ARG A 157 5.94 1.56 -8.63
CA ARG A 157 6.54 0.66 -9.64
C ARG A 157 7.27 1.37 -10.77
N ARG A 158 7.03 2.67 -10.96
CA ARG A 158 7.73 3.49 -11.94
C ARG A 158 9.06 4.03 -11.43
N MET A 159 9.36 3.85 -10.15
CA MET A 159 10.55 4.38 -9.48
C MET A 159 11.42 3.28 -8.86
N ILE A 160 10.81 2.17 -8.41
CA ILE A 160 11.48 1.09 -7.70
C ILE A 160 10.99 -0.29 -8.18
N PRO A 161 11.75 -1.37 -7.92
CA PRO A 161 11.37 -2.73 -8.31
C PRO A 161 10.02 -3.17 -7.73
N GLY A 162 9.40 -4.14 -8.40
CA GLY A 162 7.99 -4.46 -8.20
C GLY A 162 7.63 -5.06 -6.84
N GLU A 163 8.56 -5.70 -6.15
CA GLU A 163 8.35 -6.25 -4.80
C GLU A 163 8.42 -5.14 -3.75
N GLU A 164 9.42 -4.28 -3.86
CA GLU A 164 9.72 -3.14 -3.02
C GLU A 164 8.61 -2.11 -3.15
N ALA A 165 8.07 -1.90 -4.36
CA ALA A 165 6.88 -1.09 -4.58
C ALA A 165 5.64 -1.65 -3.85
N ARG A 166 5.47 -2.98 -3.79
CA ARG A 166 4.38 -3.60 -3.02
C ARG A 166 4.57 -3.40 -1.52
N SER A 167 5.77 -3.64 -1.04
CA SER A 167 6.13 -3.50 0.37
C SER A 167 5.98 -2.05 0.83
N LEU A 168 6.54 -1.09 0.09
CA LEU A 168 6.45 0.33 0.42
C LEU A 168 5.02 0.87 0.32
N ALA A 169 4.21 0.43 -0.64
CA ALA A 169 2.78 0.78 -0.67
C ALA A 169 2.03 0.29 0.58
N ALA A 170 2.32 -0.93 1.03
CA ALA A 170 1.72 -1.48 2.25
C ALA A 170 2.18 -0.73 3.51
N MET A 171 3.47 -0.37 3.59
CA MET A 171 4.01 0.44 4.69
C MET A 171 3.36 1.83 4.72
N ILE A 172 3.23 2.51 3.59
CA ILE A 172 2.56 3.82 3.51
C ILE A 172 1.11 3.71 4.00
N ALA A 173 0.35 2.73 3.50
CA ALA A 173 -1.04 2.52 3.92
C ALA A 173 -1.16 2.25 5.43
N ALA A 174 -0.30 1.38 5.98
CA ALA A 174 -0.29 1.07 7.41
C ALA A 174 0.09 2.29 8.26
N MET A 175 1.01 3.13 7.79
CA MET A 175 1.37 4.38 8.48
C MET A 175 0.24 5.41 8.45
N ILE A 176 -0.48 5.53 7.32
CA ILE A 176 -1.68 6.40 7.25
C ILE A 176 -2.71 5.95 8.28
N ASP A 177 -3.08 4.66 8.25
CA ASP A 177 -4.06 4.09 9.18
C ASP A 177 -3.61 4.25 10.65
N GLY A 178 -2.32 4.02 10.94
CA GLY A 178 -1.76 4.10 12.29
C GLY A 178 -1.64 5.51 12.84
N VAL A 179 -1.22 6.49 12.02
CA VAL A 179 -1.14 7.90 12.44
C VAL A 179 -2.53 8.44 12.72
N TRP A 180 -3.49 8.13 11.84
CA TRP A 180 -4.88 8.53 12.02
C TRP A 180 -5.51 7.87 13.26
N LEU A 181 -5.27 6.58 13.50
CA LEU A 181 -5.79 5.87 14.68
C LEU A 181 -5.24 6.47 15.98
N ARG A 182 -3.94 6.79 16.03
CA ARG A 182 -3.35 7.46 17.19
C ARG A 182 -3.94 8.84 17.41
N ALA A 183 -4.13 9.62 16.34
CA ALA A 183 -4.76 10.93 16.42
C ALA A 183 -6.17 10.85 17.03
N ALA A 184 -6.97 9.89 16.60
CA ALA A 184 -8.31 9.66 17.11
C ALA A 184 -8.34 9.23 18.59
N LEU A 185 -7.29 8.56 19.09
CA LEU A 185 -7.20 8.06 20.46
C LEU A 185 -6.54 9.04 21.45
N SER A 186 -5.63 9.92 21.01
CA SER A 186 -4.93 10.91 21.84
C SER A 186 -5.75 12.18 22.15
N GLU A 187 -7.09 12.09 22.16
CA GLU A 187 -8.01 13.24 22.34
C GLU A 187 -7.72 14.44 21.40
N TRP A 188 -7.15 14.19 20.22
CA TRP A 188 -6.80 15.18 19.19
C TRP A 188 -5.80 16.29 19.59
N GLN A 189 -5.33 16.36 20.84
CA GLN A 189 -4.35 17.37 21.29
C GLN A 189 -2.94 17.15 20.73
N GLU A 190 -2.59 15.90 20.41
CA GLU A 190 -1.26 15.54 19.85
C GLU A 190 -1.26 15.43 18.32
N ALA A 191 -2.42 15.53 17.68
CA ALA A 191 -2.61 15.20 16.27
C ALA A 191 -2.44 16.43 15.37
N ASP A 192 -1.23 16.64 14.85
CA ASP A 192 -0.97 17.65 13.83
C ASP A 192 -0.94 17.01 12.42
N SER A 193 -1.91 17.37 11.59
CA SER A 193 -2.00 16.98 10.17
C SER A 193 -0.72 17.36 9.39
N GLU A 194 -0.10 18.50 9.70
CA GLU A 194 1.15 18.93 9.07
C GLU A 194 2.31 18.03 9.47
N ALA A 195 2.57 17.85 10.77
CA ALA A 195 3.59 16.93 11.26
C ALA A 195 3.37 15.49 10.76
N ALA A 196 2.14 14.99 10.73
CA ALA A 196 1.81 13.66 10.21
C ALA A 196 2.20 13.51 8.73
N ARG A 197 1.85 14.49 7.89
CA ARG A 197 2.24 14.52 6.47
C ARG A 197 3.74 14.62 6.31
N ALA A 198 4.40 15.48 7.08
CA ALA A 198 5.84 15.65 7.04
C ALA A 198 6.58 14.35 7.42
N LEU A 199 6.11 13.64 8.45
CA LEU A 199 6.67 12.37 8.89
C LEU A 199 6.57 11.29 7.80
N LEU A 200 5.38 11.10 7.22
CA LEU A 200 5.21 10.11 6.15
C LEU A 200 6.01 10.48 4.90
N THR A 201 6.06 11.77 4.57
CA THR A 201 6.87 12.27 3.45
C THR A 201 8.35 11.95 3.69
N ALA A 202 8.89 12.29 4.86
CA ALA A 202 10.28 12.04 5.22
C ALA A 202 10.62 10.55 5.23
N PHE A 203 9.68 9.69 5.63
CA PHE A 203 9.83 8.24 5.54
C PHE A 203 9.92 7.75 4.08
N VAL A 204 8.96 8.13 3.22
CA VAL A 204 8.91 7.68 1.82
C VAL A 204 10.15 8.14 1.04
N GLU A 205 10.37 9.45 1.00
CA GLU A 205 11.60 10.02 1.54
C GLU A 205 12.91 9.21 1.49
N GLY A 206 13.31 8.83 2.70
CA GLY A 206 14.48 8.02 2.97
C GLY A 206 14.42 6.66 2.29
N ARG A 207 13.27 5.98 2.27
CA ARG A 207 13.17 4.64 1.65
C ARG A 207 13.46 4.65 0.15
N LEU A 208 13.01 5.67 -0.58
CA LEU A 208 13.33 5.82 -2.00
C LEU A 208 14.82 6.09 -2.22
N ARG A 209 15.46 6.90 -1.37
CA ARG A 209 16.90 7.16 -1.43
C ARG A 209 17.73 5.91 -1.15
N GLU A 210 17.40 5.17 -0.09
CA GLU A 210 18.07 3.91 0.27
C GLU A 210 18.02 2.90 -0.87
N LEU A 211 16.85 2.72 -1.48
CA LEU A 211 16.67 1.79 -2.59
C LEU A 211 17.44 2.23 -3.84
N ALA A 212 17.47 3.53 -4.15
CA ALA A 212 18.24 4.06 -5.26
C ALA A 212 19.76 3.89 -5.06
N GLN A 213 20.25 4.09 -3.83
CA GLN A 213 21.65 3.86 -3.48
C GLN A 213 22.02 2.38 -3.61
N ALA A 214 21.21 1.48 -3.05
CA ALA A 214 21.44 0.04 -3.15
C ALA A 214 21.48 -0.45 -4.62
N GLU A 215 20.63 0.10 -5.50
CA GLU A 215 20.65 -0.25 -6.91
C GLU A 215 21.88 0.29 -7.63
N THR A 216 22.33 1.50 -7.28
CA THR A 216 23.56 2.09 -7.81
C THR A 216 24.79 1.26 -7.40
N GLU A 217 24.86 0.84 -6.13
CA GLU A 217 25.93 -0.03 -5.63
C GLU A 217 25.95 -1.39 -6.33
N ARG A 218 24.77 -1.99 -6.55
CA ARG A 218 24.65 -3.24 -7.31
C ARG A 218 25.08 -3.07 -8.77
N ALA A 219 24.70 -1.97 -9.41
CA ALA A 219 25.10 -1.66 -10.77
C ALA A 219 26.62 -1.48 -10.89
N ASN A 220 27.22 -0.74 -9.95
CA ASN A 220 28.67 -0.56 -9.88
C ASN A 220 29.39 -1.89 -9.63
N ALA A 221 28.90 -2.73 -8.71
CA ALA A 221 29.48 -4.06 -8.47
C ALA A 221 29.43 -4.95 -9.71
N ARG A 222 28.32 -4.91 -10.48
CA ARG A 222 28.20 -5.64 -11.76
C ARG A 222 29.16 -5.12 -12.82
N ALA A 223 29.30 -3.79 -12.94
CA ALA A 223 30.22 -3.17 -13.87
C ALA A 223 31.68 -3.55 -13.54
N THR A 224 32.08 -3.46 -12.26
CA THR A 224 33.41 -3.88 -11.81
C THR A 224 33.67 -5.36 -12.12
N ALA A 225 32.71 -6.24 -11.83
CA ALA A 225 32.84 -7.67 -12.14
C ALA A 225 32.96 -7.95 -13.65
N GLN A 226 32.36 -7.13 -14.51
CA GLN A 226 32.49 -7.24 -15.98
C GLN A 226 33.82 -6.71 -16.52
N THR A 227 34.51 -5.84 -15.78
CA THR A 227 35.77 -5.22 -16.22
C THR A 227 37.03 -5.94 -15.74
N CYS A 228 36.94 -6.86 -14.78
CA CYS A 228 38.09 -7.65 -14.32
C CYS A 228 38.64 -8.53 -15.45
N ARG A 229 39.91 -8.35 -15.81
CA ARG A 229 40.64 -9.18 -16.78
C ARG A 229 41.43 -10.28 -16.06
N ALA A 230 41.77 -11.34 -16.80
CA ALA A 230 42.75 -12.33 -16.33
C ALA A 230 44.06 -11.61 -15.99
N GLY A 231 44.49 -11.69 -14.73
CA GLY A 231 45.70 -11.05 -14.23
C GLY A 231 45.49 -9.81 -13.35
N ASP A 232 44.25 -9.33 -13.19
CA ASP A 232 43.95 -8.29 -12.21
C ASP A 232 44.02 -8.88 -10.78
N THR A 233 44.45 -8.11 -9.78
CA THR A 233 44.37 -8.54 -8.38
C THR A 233 43.12 -7.93 -7.75
N LEU A 234 42.08 -8.74 -7.57
CA LEU A 234 40.87 -8.35 -6.84
C LEU A 234 41.15 -8.34 -5.34
N ARG A 235 41.30 -7.15 -4.78
CA ARG A 235 41.47 -6.95 -3.34
C ARG A 235 40.11 -7.11 -2.66
N ALA A 236 39.93 -8.20 -1.93
CA ALA A 236 38.81 -8.37 -1.03
C ALA A 236 39.07 -7.48 0.20
N ILE A 237 38.36 -6.36 0.29
CA ILE A 237 38.52 -5.38 1.37
C ILE A 237 37.31 -5.48 2.30
N ASN A 238 37.55 -5.40 3.60
CA ASN A 238 36.47 -5.28 4.58
C ASN A 238 35.81 -3.88 4.40
N PRO A 239 34.51 -3.80 4.04
CA PRO A 239 33.86 -2.53 3.74
C PRO A 239 33.66 -1.63 4.97
N ALA A 240 33.72 -2.20 6.18
CA ALA A 240 33.56 -1.46 7.43
C ALA A 240 34.87 -0.85 7.94
N THR A 241 36.01 -1.51 7.73
CA THR A 241 37.32 -1.11 8.29
C THR A 241 38.33 -0.64 7.23
N GLY A 242 38.11 -0.96 5.95
CA GLY A 242 39.09 -0.72 4.89
C GLY A 242 40.28 -1.69 4.91
N ALA A 243 40.30 -2.67 5.82
CA ALA A 243 41.38 -3.64 5.92
C ALA A 243 41.35 -4.63 4.74
N LEU A 244 42.53 -4.97 4.20
CA LEU A 244 42.69 -6.00 3.18
C LEU A 244 42.45 -7.38 3.80
N LEU A 245 41.44 -8.10 3.33
CA LEU A 245 41.11 -9.46 3.77
C LEU A 245 41.86 -10.51 2.95
N ALA A 246 41.91 -10.34 1.63
CA ALA A 246 42.62 -11.24 0.72
C ALA A 246 42.89 -10.55 -0.62
N GLU A 247 43.90 -11.04 -1.33
CA GLU A 247 44.15 -10.73 -2.74
C GLU A 247 43.74 -11.94 -3.57
N LEU A 248 42.78 -11.76 -4.45
CA LEU A 248 42.21 -12.81 -5.29
C LEU A 248 42.56 -12.50 -6.74
N ALA A 249 43.10 -13.47 -7.47
CA ALA A 249 43.16 -13.38 -8.92
C ALA A 249 41.77 -13.80 -9.46
N PRO A 250 40.98 -12.90 -10.08
CA PRO A 250 39.75 -13.30 -10.72
C PRO A 250 40.07 -14.17 -11.93
N ASP A 251 39.32 -15.27 -12.06
CA ASP A 251 39.30 -16.06 -13.28
C ASP A 251 38.81 -15.18 -14.44
N GLY A 252 39.59 -15.10 -15.52
CA GLY A 252 39.18 -14.38 -16.73
C GLY A 252 38.23 -15.20 -17.60
N ALA A 253 37.82 -14.60 -18.73
CA ALA A 253 36.88 -15.22 -19.66
C ALA A 253 37.33 -16.62 -20.12
N GLU A 254 38.62 -16.81 -20.40
CA GLU A 254 39.16 -18.11 -20.82
C GLU A 254 39.06 -19.19 -19.73
N GLN A 255 39.35 -18.84 -18.47
CA GLN A 255 39.22 -19.75 -17.33
C GLN A 255 37.76 -20.12 -17.08
N VAL A 256 36.84 -19.14 -17.19
CA VAL A 256 35.40 -19.36 -17.08
C VAL A 256 34.91 -20.27 -18.21
N ASP A 257 35.29 -19.99 -19.46
CA ASP A 257 34.91 -20.80 -20.61
C ASP A 257 35.45 -22.23 -20.51
N ALA A 258 36.69 -22.41 -20.05
CA ALA A 258 37.26 -23.72 -19.77
C ALA A 258 36.48 -24.46 -18.68
N ALA A 259 36.06 -23.78 -17.61
CA ALA A 259 35.24 -24.38 -16.56
C ALA A 259 33.86 -24.81 -17.08
N VAL A 260 33.20 -23.96 -17.88
CA VAL A 260 31.92 -24.27 -18.52
C VAL A 260 32.06 -25.42 -19.52
N ALA A 261 33.13 -25.46 -20.31
CA ALA A 261 33.42 -26.54 -21.25
C ALA A 261 33.60 -27.89 -20.52
N ARG A 262 34.37 -27.91 -19.42
CA ARG A 262 34.50 -29.11 -18.57
C ARG A 262 33.15 -29.56 -18.00
N ALA A 263 32.34 -28.62 -17.51
CA ALA A 263 31.02 -28.93 -16.98
C ALA A 263 30.08 -29.51 -18.07
N ARG A 264 30.13 -28.96 -19.29
CA ARG A 264 29.37 -29.49 -20.43
C ARG A 264 29.83 -30.87 -20.86
N ALA A 265 31.14 -31.12 -20.91
CA ALA A 265 31.69 -32.44 -21.24
C ALA A 265 31.27 -33.51 -20.21
N ALA A 266 31.27 -33.17 -18.91
CA ALA A 266 30.86 -34.06 -17.84
C ALA A 266 29.32 -34.23 -17.72
N GLN A 267 28.52 -33.40 -18.41
CA GLN A 267 27.07 -33.39 -18.26
C GLN A 267 26.42 -34.69 -18.73
N GLY A 268 26.92 -35.30 -19.81
CA GLY A 268 26.38 -36.56 -20.34
C GLY A 268 26.56 -37.72 -19.36
N GLU A 269 27.76 -37.86 -18.81
CA GLU A 269 28.07 -38.86 -17.77
C GLU A 269 27.24 -38.62 -16.50
N TRP A 270 27.13 -37.36 -16.06
CA TRP A 270 26.30 -36.98 -14.92
C TRP A 270 24.82 -37.30 -15.11
N ALA A 271 24.29 -37.05 -16.31
CA ALA A 271 22.89 -37.32 -16.65
C ALA A 271 22.57 -38.82 -16.70
N ALA A 272 23.55 -39.65 -17.05
CA ALA A 272 23.41 -41.10 -17.08
C ALA A 272 23.36 -41.75 -15.67
N LEU A 273 23.78 -41.02 -14.62
CA LEU A 273 23.75 -41.53 -13.24
C LEU A 273 22.31 -41.64 -12.70
N THR A 274 22.06 -42.73 -11.95
CA THR A 274 20.82 -42.91 -11.19
C THR A 274 20.68 -41.84 -10.11
N GLY A 275 19.45 -41.65 -9.59
CA GLY A 275 19.21 -40.71 -8.48
C GLY A 275 20.03 -41.04 -7.23
N ALA A 276 20.24 -42.33 -6.93
CA ALA A 276 21.03 -42.77 -5.78
C ALA A 276 22.54 -42.46 -5.95
N GLU A 277 23.08 -42.61 -7.15
CA GLU A 277 24.48 -42.28 -7.46
C GLU A 277 24.75 -40.79 -7.37
N ARG A 278 23.88 -39.96 -7.96
CA ARG A 278 23.95 -38.49 -7.82
C ARG A 278 23.84 -38.07 -6.35
N GLY A 279 22.94 -38.72 -5.60
CA GLY A 279 22.79 -38.49 -4.16
C GLY A 279 24.08 -38.76 -3.37
N ARG A 280 24.80 -39.84 -3.68
CA ARG A 280 26.10 -40.14 -3.03
C ARG A 280 27.16 -39.06 -3.28
N ILE A 281 27.21 -38.51 -4.48
CA ILE A 281 28.16 -37.45 -4.84
C ILE A 281 27.80 -36.14 -4.13
N LEU A 282 26.52 -35.73 -4.16
CA LEU A 282 26.05 -34.52 -3.51
C LEU A 282 26.20 -34.58 -1.99
N GLN A 283 25.94 -35.73 -1.36
CA GLN A 283 26.15 -35.93 0.07
C GLN A 283 27.63 -35.84 0.46
N ARG A 284 28.53 -36.33 -0.40
CA ARG A 284 29.97 -36.19 -0.19
C ARG A 284 30.38 -34.72 -0.23
N ALA A 285 29.90 -33.95 -1.21
CA ALA A 285 30.14 -32.51 -1.29
C ALA A 285 29.57 -31.76 -0.07
N ALA A 286 28.33 -32.06 0.32
CA ALA A 286 27.69 -31.46 1.48
C ALA A 286 28.45 -31.74 2.79
N ARG A 287 28.99 -32.97 2.94
CA ARG A 287 29.83 -33.32 4.08
C ARG A 287 31.11 -32.48 4.12
N VAL A 288 31.83 -32.35 3.00
CA VAL A 288 33.04 -31.52 2.91
C VAL A 288 32.74 -30.06 3.29
N LEU A 289 31.61 -29.51 2.82
CA LEU A 289 31.19 -28.16 3.18
C LEU A 289 30.89 -28.02 4.68
N ARG A 290 30.22 -29.03 5.28
CA ARG A 290 29.93 -29.03 6.73
C ARG A 290 31.18 -29.18 7.59
N GLU A 291 32.11 -30.04 7.19
CA GLU A 291 33.40 -30.23 7.88
C GLU A 291 34.22 -28.94 7.91
N ARG A 292 34.07 -28.07 6.90
CA ARG A 292 34.75 -26.76 6.81
C ARG A 292 33.85 -25.59 7.21
N ASN A 293 32.69 -25.85 7.82
CA ASN A 293 31.69 -24.82 8.07
C ASN A 293 32.20 -23.71 8.99
N ASP A 294 32.99 -24.05 10.01
CA ASP A 294 33.53 -23.04 10.95
C ASP A 294 34.57 -22.14 10.29
N GLU A 295 35.42 -22.71 9.43
CA GLU A 295 36.40 -21.97 8.60
C GLU A 295 35.67 -21.00 7.64
N LEU A 296 34.62 -21.50 6.96
CA LEU A 296 33.80 -20.69 6.06
C LEU A 296 33.02 -19.59 6.81
N ALA A 297 32.48 -19.91 7.99
CA ALA A 297 31.75 -18.95 8.82
C ALA A 297 32.65 -17.83 9.35
N GLU A 298 33.90 -18.14 9.71
CA GLU A 298 34.89 -17.13 10.11
C GLU A 298 35.29 -16.21 8.94
N LEU A 299 35.47 -16.78 7.74
CA LEU A 299 35.73 -15.99 6.52
C LEU A 299 34.57 -15.04 6.18
N GLU A 300 33.32 -15.52 6.25
CA GLU A 300 32.13 -14.68 6.04
C GLU A 300 31.96 -13.62 7.15
N ARG A 301 32.24 -13.97 8.41
CA ARG A 301 32.20 -13.01 9.53
C ARG A 301 33.21 -11.88 9.33
N ARG A 302 34.44 -12.17 8.90
CA ARG A 302 35.45 -11.15 8.59
C ARG A 302 35.06 -10.25 7.42
N ARG A 303 34.25 -10.76 6.49
CA ARG A 303 33.68 -9.99 5.38
C ARG A 303 32.54 -9.06 5.83
N ALA A 304 31.77 -9.47 6.84
CA ALA A 304 30.57 -8.77 7.32
C ALA A 304 30.79 -7.90 8.59
N ALA A 305 31.88 -8.09 9.35
CA ALA A 305 32.05 -7.48 10.67
C ALA A 305 32.22 -5.95 10.61
N SER A 306 31.44 -5.32 11.50
CA SER A 306 31.03 -3.93 11.64
C SER A 306 32.04 -2.98 12.27
N ARG A 307 31.89 -1.69 11.94
CA ARG A 307 32.34 -0.54 12.74
C ARG A 307 31.98 -0.76 14.22
N ARG A 308 32.96 -0.62 15.11
CA ARG A 308 32.72 -0.10 16.46
C ARG A 308 33.28 1.30 16.51
#